data_AF-A0A9P8IG27-F1
#
_entry.id   AF-A0A9P8IG27-F1
#
_cell.length_a   1.000
_cell.length_b   1.000
_cell.length_c   1.000
_cell.angle_alpha   90.00
_cell.angle_beta   90.00
_cell.angle_gamma   90.00
#
_symmetry.space_group_name_H-M   'P 1'
#
loop_
_entity.id
_entity.type
_entity.pdbx_description
1 polymer ?
#
loop_
_entity_poly.entity_id
_entity_poly.type
_entity_poly.pdbx_seq_one_letter_code
_entity_poly.pdbx_strand_id
1 'polypeptide(L)' 'MNNWGEKAKRRKTTGTGRMQYLKNVARKFKNGFQTGTPKGAKGPGAAAAAAA' A
#
# COMPACT_ATOMS: atom_id res chain seq x y z
N MET A 1 3.85 29.99 13.06
CA MET A 1 4.55 28.70 13.34
C MET A 1 5.72 28.48 12.37
N ASN A 2 6.92 28.87 12.82
CA ASN A 2 8.27 28.40 12.47
C ASN A 2 8.53 28.07 10.97
N ASN A 3 8.83 29.10 10.16
CA ASN A 3 9.26 28.99 8.76
C ASN A 3 10.78 28.92 8.56
N TRP A 4 11.57 28.87 9.62
CA TRP A 4 13.05 28.79 9.55
C TRP A 4 13.62 27.41 9.15
N GLY A 5 12.77 26.41 8.93
CA GLY A 5 13.20 25.01 8.81
C GLY A 5 12.50 24.23 7.69
N GLU A 6 12.31 24.82 6.52
CA GLU A 6 11.61 24.18 5.39
C GLU A 6 12.26 22.87 4.95
N LYS A 7 13.61 22.81 4.97
CA LYS A 7 14.38 21.59 4.71
C LYS A 7 14.10 20.50 5.75
N ALA A 8 13.97 20.87 7.02
CA ALA A 8 13.66 19.93 8.10
C ALA A 8 12.24 19.39 7.97
N LYS A 9 11.27 20.23 7.56
CA LYS A 9 9.90 19.80 7.23
C LYS A 9 9.90 18.80 6.08
N ARG A 10 10.58 19.08 4.96
CA ARG A 10 10.67 18.15 3.81
C ARG A 10 11.32 16.80 4.16
N ARG A 11 12.28 16.80 5.10
CA ARG A 11 12.93 15.56 5.57
C ARG A 11 12.00 14.70 6.44
N LYS A 12 11.09 15.32 7.20
CA LYS A 12 10.24 14.65 8.19
C LYS A 12 8.77 14.49 7.78
N THR A 13 8.34 15.14 6.71
CA THR A 13 6.95 15.07 6.23
C THR A 13 6.57 13.66 5.80
N THR A 14 5.28 13.37 5.82
CA THR A 14 4.71 12.17 5.19
C THR A 14 5.13 12.14 3.72
N GLY A 15 5.54 10.97 3.22
CA GLY A 15 6.06 10.84 1.85
C GLY A 15 7.53 10.45 1.78
N THR A 16 8.36 10.90 2.72
CA THR A 16 9.83 10.76 2.65
C THR A 16 10.34 9.38 3.08
N GLY A 17 9.51 8.60 3.80
CA GLY A 17 9.84 7.26 4.27
C GLY A 17 9.30 6.13 3.38
N ARG A 18 9.44 4.88 3.85
CA ARG A 18 9.05 3.69 3.07
C ARG A 18 7.54 3.58 2.83
N MET A 19 6.70 4.19 3.68
CA MET A 19 5.23 4.25 3.59
C MET A 19 4.58 2.92 3.14
N GLN A 20 5.01 1.78 3.70
CA GLN A 20 4.58 0.45 3.25
C GLN A 20 3.05 0.29 3.25
N TYR A 21 2.39 0.85 4.27
CA TYR A 21 0.94 0.84 4.35
C TYR A 21 0.29 1.78 3.32
N LEU A 22 0.57 3.09 3.38
CA LEU A 22 -0.09 4.10 2.54
C LEU A 22 0.13 3.86 1.03
N LYS A 23 1.29 3.31 0.63
CA LYS A 23 1.54 2.95 -0.78
C LYS A 23 0.59 1.89 -1.30
N ASN A 24 0.23 0.92 -0.45
CA ASN A 24 -0.71 -0.13 -0.82
C ASN A 24 -2.17 0.35 -0.76
N VAL A 25 -2.47 1.35 0.08
CA VAL A 25 -3.81 1.94 0.21
C VAL A 25 -4.26 2.57 -1.12
N ALA A 26 -3.39 3.27 -1.84
CA ALA A 26 -3.75 3.86 -3.14
C ALA A 26 -4.18 2.80 -4.18
N ARG A 27 -3.53 1.63 -4.17
CA ARG A 27 -3.91 0.49 -5.02
C ARG A 27 -5.24 -0.12 -4.57
N LYS A 28 -5.42 -0.32 -3.26
CA LYS A 28 -6.67 -0.82 -2.69
C LYS A 28 -7.85 0.10 -2.95
N PHE A 29 -7.65 1.42 -2.89
CA PHE A 29 -8.69 2.41 -3.18
C PHE A 29 -9.21 2.28 -4.61
N LYS A 30 -8.31 2.17 -5.61
CA LYS A 30 -8.69 1.94 -7.01
C LYS A 30 -9.43 0.60 -7.21
N ASN A 31 -9.13 -0.38 -6.36
CA ASN A 31 -9.78 -1.69 -6.36
C ASN A 31 -11.00 -1.75 -5.42
N GLY A 32 -11.50 -0.62 -4.90
CA GLY A 32 -12.68 -0.59 -4.03
C GLY A 32 -12.51 -1.29 -2.68
N PHE A 33 -11.27 -1.41 -2.18
CA PHE A 33 -10.92 -2.13 -0.95
C PHE A 33 -11.36 -3.59 -0.91
N GLN A 34 -11.57 -4.22 -2.07
CA GLN A 34 -11.92 -5.62 -2.17
C GLN A 34 -10.86 -6.51 -1.51
N THR A 35 -11.32 -7.43 -0.67
CA THR A 35 -10.49 -8.44 -0.03
C THR A 35 -10.65 -9.78 -0.75
N GLY A 36 -9.53 -10.39 -1.16
CA GLY A 36 -9.53 -11.65 -1.89
C GLY A 36 -9.10 -11.51 -3.36
N THR A 37 -9.22 -12.60 -4.11
CA THR A 37 -8.82 -12.67 -5.51
C THR A 37 -9.92 -12.09 -6.41
N PRO A 38 -9.60 -11.26 -7.43
CA PRO A 38 -10.61 -10.75 -8.35
C PRO A 38 -11.28 -11.90 -9.10
N LYS A 39 -12.59 -11.76 -9.40
CA LYS A 39 -13.38 -12.76 -10.12
C LYS A 39 -12.75 -12.99 -11.51
N GLY A 40 -12.06 -14.11 -11.69
CA GLY A 40 -11.38 -14.49 -12.93
C GLY A 40 -9.85 -14.36 -12.92
N ALA A 41 -9.20 -14.09 -11.78
CA ALA A 41 -7.74 -14.06 -11.72
C ALA A 41 -7.15 -15.46 -12.01
N LYS A 42 -6.30 -15.54 -13.03
CA LYS A 42 -5.53 -16.74 -13.37
C LYS A 42 -4.23 -16.74 -12.56
N GLY A 43 -4.34 -17.06 -11.28
CA GLY A 43 -3.24 -17.46 -10.39
C GLY A 43 -3.59 -18.79 -9.73
N PRO A 44 -2.72 -19.41 -8.91
CA PRO A 44 -3.06 -20.65 -8.20
C PRO A 44 -4.20 -20.36 -7.21
N GLY A 45 -5.43 -20.48 -7.72
CA GLY A 45 -6.65 -20.37 -6.95
C GLY A 45 -6.81 -21.65 -6.14
N ALA A 46 -6.75 -21.53 -4.82
CA ALA A 46 -7.13 -22.56 -3.83
C ALA A 46 -6.37 -23.91 -3.85
N ALA A 47 -5.65 -24.28 -4.91
CA ALA A 47 -5.01 -25.59 -5.06
C ALA A 47 -3.66 -25.73 -4.33
N ALA A 48 -3.08 -24.65 -3.80
CA ALA A 48 -1.78 -24.69 -3.11
C ALA A 48 -1.88 -24.80 -1.57
N ALA A 49 -3.10 -24.85 -1.00
CA ALA A 49 -3.32 -24.94 0.45
C ALA A 49 -3.51 -26.39 0.96
N ALA A 50 -3.32 -27.42 0.12
CA ALA A 50 -3.51 -28.83 0.47
C ALA A 50 -2.24 -29.69 0.33
N ALA A 51 -1.05 -29.08 0.24
CA ALA A 51 0.22 -29.79 0.12
C ALA A 51 1.29 -29.20 1.05
N ALA A 52 1.07 -29.31 2.37
CA ALA A 52 2.08 -29.36 3.44
C ALA A 52 1.38 -29.68 4.76
#